data_AF-A0A9P5DWS3-F1
#
_entry.id   AF-A0A9P5DWS3-F1
#
_cell.length_a   1.000
_cell.length_b   1.000
_cell.length_c   1.000
_cell.angle_alpha   90.00
_cell.angle_beta   90.00
_cell.angle_gamma   90.00
#
_symmetry.space_group_name_H-M   'P 1'
#
loop_
_entity.id
_entity.type
_entity.pdbx_description
1 polymer ?
#
loop_
_entity_poly.entity_id
_entity_poly.type
_entity_poly.pdbx_seq_one_letter_code
_entity_poly.pdbx_strand_id
1 'polypeptide(L)'
;MESFLGLDLTRNYSFFTVPAAFFVITFPHAYTITAGAKGTYDNCNPRSHKDRITNCQTLDKSHKQFLLRAKAATENGFETIGLYASGIVAANFTGVPTPQINILGLGYVVSRLVYNIAYLWLQDNPRLSRLKITSADFIRGSSLIVLALSLTMPDNPEACDTDSPAVTAAPKESFDCDYSYCGEDDILWCFQFIPFTTIDPTLGPLPGETRVSIGMCGLKTTQSNPVD
;
A
#
# COMPACT_ATOMS: atom_id res chain seq x y z
N MET A 1 -28.17 14.74 9.37
CA MET A 1 -27.63 13.38 9.16
C MET A 1 -27.19 13.31 7.71
N GLU A 2 -25.90 13.54 7.46
CA GLU A 2 -25.32 13.56 6.11
C GLU A 2 -25.34 12.14 5.55
N SER A 3 -26.42 11.80 4.83
CA SER A 3 -26.61 10.49 4.20
C SER A 3 -26.26 10.62 2.73
N PHE A 4 -25.14 10.03 2.30
CA PHE A 4 -24.79 9.96 0.88
C PHE A 4 -25.19 8.58 0.35
N LEU A 5 -26.11 8.54 -0.62
CA LEU A 5 -26.66 7.29 -1.20
C LEU A 5 -27.29 6.32 -0.17
N GLY A 6 -27.84 6.84 0.93
CA GLY A 6 -28.44 6.02 2.00
C GLY A 6 -27.42 5.33 2.92
N LEU A 7 -26.13 5.63 2.75
CA LEU A 7 -25.06 5.18 3.62
C LEU A 7 -24.81 6.20 4.73
N ASP A 8 -24.79 5.74 5.99
CA ASP A 8 -24.47 6.58 7.14
C ASP A 8 -22.97 6.87 7.21
N LEU A 9 -22.55 7.99 6.62
CA LEU A 9 -21.15 8.41 6.52
C LEU A 9 -20.47 8.71 7.87
N THR A 10 -21.21 8.72 8.98
CA THR A 10 -20.64 8.93 10.32
C THR A 10 -19.84 7.71 10.80
N ARG A 11 -20.16 6.52 10.31
CA ARG A 11 -19.39 5.29 10.57
C ARG A 11 -18.16 5.21 9.69
N ASN A 12 -17.08 4.67 10.22
CA ASN A 12 -15.83 4.54 9.48
C ASN A 12 -15.87 3.33 8.52
N TYR A 13 -16.13 3.60 7.23
CA TYR A 13 -16.12 2.58 6.18
C TYR A 13 -14.82 2.59 5.35
N SER A 14 -13.93 3.55 5.61
CA SER A 14 -12.73 3.78 4.83
C SER A 14 -11.87 2.51 4.68
N PHE A 15 -11.72 1.71 5.74
CA PHE A 15 -10.96 0.45 5.68
C PHE A 15 -11.56 -0.60 4.75
N PHE A 16 -12.89 -0.65 4.59
CA PHE A 16 -13.56 -1.59 3.67
C PHE A 16 -13.37 -1.21 2.20
N THR A 17 -13.04 0.05 1.92
CA THR A 17 -12.80 0.50 0.54
C THR A 17 -11.50 -0.08 -0.04
N VAL A 18 -10.52 -0.44 0.80
CA VAL A 18 -9.24 -1.03 0.38
C VAL A 18 -9.42 -2.43 -0.23
N PRO A 19 -10.04 -3.41 0.47
CA PRO A 19 -10.32 -4.71 -0.14
C PRO A 19 -11.32 -4.59 -1.30
N ALA A 20 -12.29 -3.66 -1.25
CA ALA A 20 -13.19 -3.41 -2.38
C ALA A 20 -12.43 -2.94 -3.63
N ALA A 21 -11.48 -2.01 -3.48
CA ALA A 21 -10.64 -1.55 -4.58
C ALA A 21 -9.77 -2.68 -5.16
N PHE A 22 -9.22 -3.55 -4.30
CA PHE A 22 -8.46 -4.72 -4.72
C PHE A 22 -9.29 -5.65 -5.63
N PHE A 23 -10.53 -5.96 -5.24
CA PHE A 23 -11.42 -6.77 -6.08
C PHE A 23 -11.74 -6.11 -7.42
N VAL A 24 -11.99 -4.79 -7.43
CA VAL A 24 -12.25 -4.05 -8.68
C VAL A 24 -11.03 -4.09 -9.61
N ILE A 25 -9.81 -3.97 -9.07
CA ILE A 25 -8.56 -3.99 -9.82
C ILE A 25 -8.22 -5.38 -10.37
N THR A 26 -8.48 -6.43 -9.58
CA THR A 26 -8.19 -7.83 -9.96
C THR A 26 -9.21 -8.40 -10.95
N PHE A 27 -10.43 -7.86 -10.98
CA PHE A 27 -11.54 -8.39 -11.78
C PHE A 27 -11.22 -8.58 -13.27
N PRO A 28 -10.64 -7.60 -14.00
CA PRO A 28 -10.28 -7.78 -15.41
C PRO A 28 -9.32 -8.95 -15.63
N HIS A 29 -8.33 -9.12 -14.75
CA HIS A 29 -7.37 -10.23 -14.85
C HIS A 29 -8.00 -11.58 -14.49
N ALA A 30 -8.89 -11.63 -13.50
CA ALA A 30 -9.65 -12.83 -13.20
C ALA A 30 -10.48 -13.29 -14.41
N TYR A 31 -11.05 -12.35 -15.17
CA TYR A 31 -11.73 -12.66 -16.43
C TYR A 31 -10.77 -13.26 -17.48
N THR A 32 -9.55 -12.73 -17.64
CA THR A 32 -8.60 -13.27 -18.62
C THR A 32 -8.21 -14.72 -18.34
N ILE A 33 -8.07 -15.09 -17.07
CA ILE A 33 -7.69 -16.44 -16.64
C ILE A 33 -8.85 -17.44 -16.79
N THR A 34 -10.06 -17.04 -16.38
CA THR A 34 -11.20 -17.98 -16.22
C THR A 34 -12.04 -18.16 -17.48
N ALA A 35 -12.37 -17.07 -18.17
CA ALA A 35 -13.33 -17.08 -19.28
C ALA A 35 -12.71 -16.59 -20.59
N GLY A 36 -11.84 -15.59 -20.52
CA GLY A 36 -11.32 -14.88 -21.68
C GLY A 36 -10.27 -15.64 -22.50
N ALA A 37 -9.40 -16.44 -21.86
CA ALA A 37 -8.34 -17.16 -22.56
C ALA A 37 -8.05 -18.53 -21.92
N LYS A 38 -9.08 -19.38 -21.85
CA LYS A 38 -8.98 -20.72 -21.26
C LYS A 38 -7.81 -21.52 -21.85
N GLY A 39 -6.98 -22.09 -20.97
CA GLY A 39 -5.82 -22.90 -21.34
C GLY A 39 -4.54 -22.10 -21.64
N THR A 40 -4.60 -20.76 -21.71
CA THR A 40 -3.42 -19.88 -21.93
C THR A 40 -2.77 -19.37 -20.64
N TYR A 41 -3.32 -19.73 -19.48
CA TYR A 41 -2.71 -19.48 -18.17
C TYR A 41 -1.86 -20.69 -17.74
N ASP A 42 -0.65 -20.44 -17.26
CA ASP A 42 0.26 -21.47 -16.77
C ASP A 42 0.66 -21.10 -15.34
N ASN A 43 0.36 -22.00 -14.40
CA ASN A 43 0.68 -21.80 -12.99
C ASN A 43 2.18 -21.86 -12.71
N CYS A 44 2.96 -22.54 -13.56
CA CYS A 44 4.42 -22.63 -13.41
C CYS A 44 5.11 -21.35 -13.86
N ASN A 45 4.52 -20.61 -14.80
CA ASN A 45 5.05 -19.34 -15.29
C ASN A 45 3.93 -18.29 -15.53
N PRO A 46 3.34 -17.72 -14.47
CA PRO A 46 2.19 -16.82 -14.58
C PRO A 46 2.54 -15.50 -15.29
N ARG A 47 3.81 -15.08 -15.26
CA ARG A 47 4.26 -13.83 -15.91
C ARG A 47 4.17 -13.91 -17.43
N SER A 48 4.44 -15.09 -18.01
CA SER A 48 4.38 -15.34 -19.46
C SER A 48 2.98 -15.27 -20.07
N HIS A 49 1.93 -15.14 -19.27
CA HIS A 49 0.54 -15.17 -19.74
C HIS A 49 0.24 -14.15 -20.86
N LYS A 50 0.88 -12.98 -20.85
CA LYS A 50 0.71 -11.95 -21.89
C LYS A 50 1.19 -12.45 -23.26
N ASP A 51 2.36 -13.09 -23.27
CA ASP A 51 2.99 -13.61 -24.48
C ASP A 51 2.19 -14.80 -24.99
N ARG A 52 1.68 -15.63 -24.10
CA ARG A 52 0.80 -16.76 -24.44
C ARG A 52 -0.51 -16.30 -25.10
N ILE A 53 -1.16 -15.26 -24.59
CA ILE A 53 -2.36 -14.67 -25.22
C ILE A 53 -2.04 -14.14 -26.63
N THR A 54 -0.92 -13.43 -26.76
CA THR A 54 -0.51 -12.82 -28.04
C THR A 54 -0.28 -13.87 -29.13
N ASN A 55 0.43 -14.95 -28.77
CA ASN A 55 0.81 -16.03 -29.68
C ASN A 55 -0.29 -17.08 -29.90
N CYS A 56 -1.42 -17.00 -29.19
CA CYS A 56 -2.48 -18.00 -29.27
C CYS A 56 -3.24 -17.91 -30.62
N GLN A 57 -3.19 -18.92 -31.48
CA GLN A 57 -3.88 -18.85 -32.78
C GLN A 57 -5.41 -19.05 -32.68
N THR A 58 -5.89 -19.62 -31.57
CA THR A 58 -7.33 -19.93 -31.39
C THR A 58 -8.17 -18.73 -31.00
N LEU A 59 -7.55 -17.62 -30.57
CA LEU A 59 -8.25 -16.38 -30.22
C LEU A 59 -8.31 -15.41 -31.40
N ASP A 60 -9.49 -14.82 -31.60
CA ASP A 60 -9.67 -13.72 -32.55
C ASP A 60 -8.85 -12.48 -32.16
N LYS A 61 -8.47 -11.67 -33.16
CA LYS A 61 -7.66 -10.46 -32.98
C LYS A 61 -8.33 -9.44 -32.07
N SER A 62 -9.65 -9.25 -32.18
CA SER A 62 -10.40 -8.32 -31.33
C SER A 62 -10.37 -8.78 -29.86
N HIS A 63 -10.62 -10.07 -29.64
CA HIS A 63 -10.62 -10.68 -28.32
C HIS A 63 -9.23 -10.64 -27.67
N LYS A 64 -8.16 -10.87 -28.43
CA LYS A 64 -6.77 -10.70 -27.94
C LYS A 64 -6.51 -9.29 -27.43
N GLN A 65 -6.92 -8.28 -28.20
CA GLN A 65 -6.73 -6.89 -27.80
C GLN A 65 -7.49 -6.57 -26.51
N PHE A 66 -8.72 -7.07 -26.37
CA PHE A 66 -9.49 -6.93 -25.14
C PHE A 66 -8.76 -7.52 -23.93
N LEU A 67 -8.22 -8.74 -24.05
CA LEU A 67 -7.49 -9.40 -22.95
C LEU A 67 -6.18 -8.69 -22.60
N LEU A 68 -5.45 -8.21 -23.61
CA LEU A 68 -4.24 -7.43 -23.39
C LEU A 68 -4.54 -6.12 -22.66
N ARG A 69 -5.67 -5.47 -22.98
CA ARG A 69 -6.17 -4.29 -22.24
C ARG A 69 -6.56 -4.66 -20.81
N ALA A 70 -7.27 -5.78 -20.61
CA ALA A 70 -7.63 -6.24 -19.27
C ALA A 70 -6.39 -6.44 -18.38
N LYS A 71 -5.33 -7.03 -18.92
CA LYS A 71 -4.06 -7.16 -18.20
C LYS A 71 -3.41 -5.80 -17.89
N ALA A 72 -3.35 -4.89 -18.88
CA ALA A 72 -2.78 -3.55 -18.69
C ALA A 72 -3.56 -2.72 -17.64
N ALA A 73 -4.89 -2.84 -17.60
CA ALA A 73 -5.73 -2.17 -16.60
C ALA A 73 -5.42 -2.66 -15.18
N THR A 74 -5.26 -3.97 -15.01
CA THR A 74 -4.89 -4.55 -13.70
C THR A 74 -3.48 -4.15 -13.28
N GLU A 75 -2.50 -4.16 -14.19
CA GLU A 75 -1.13 -3.68 -13.91
C GLU A 75 -1.15 -2.22 -13.41
N ASN A 76 -1.90 -1.34 -14.08
CA ASN A 76 -2.08 0.05 -13.63
C ASN A 76 -2.75 0.18 -12.25
N GLY A 77 -3.75 -0.67 -11.97
CA GLY A 77 -4.40 -0.68 -10.66
C GLY A 77 -3.41 -1.07 -9.54
N PHE A 78 -2.57 -2.06 -9.78
CA PHE A 78 -1.57 -2.51 -8.79
C PHE A 78 -0.49 -1.49 -8.49
N GLU A 79 -0.08 -0.67 -9.46
CA GLU A 79 0.89 0.42 -9.24
C GLU A 79 0.38 1.50 -8.28
N THR A 80 -0.94 1.66 -8.15
CA THR A 80 -1.54 2.77 -7.40
C THR A 80 -2.24 2.36 -6.11
N ILE A 81 -2.66 1.08 -5.99
CA ILE A 81 -3.41 0.60 -4.81
C ILE A 81 -2.60 0.71 -3.52
N GLY A 82 -1.27 0.55 -3.59
CA GLY A 82 -0.38 0.69 -2.43
C GLY A 82 -0.44 2.10 -1.85
N LEU A 83 -0.30 3.12 -2.72
CA LEU A 83 -0.39 4.54 -2.33
C LEU A 83 -1.77 4.90 -1.77
N TYR A 84 -2.82 4.35 -2.38
CA TYR A 84 -4.18 4.51 -1.88
C TYR A 84 -4.37 3.91 -0.49
N ALA A 85 -3.95 2.66 -0.28
CA ALA A 85 -4.07 1.98 1.00
C ALA A 85 -3.29 2.70 2.11
N SER A 86 -2.05 3.14 1.82
CA SER A 86 -1.28 3.95 2.77
C SER A 86 -1.94 5.29 3.07
N GLY A 87 -2.57 5.92 2.08
CA GLY A 87 -3.31 7.18 2.25
C GLY A 87 -4.53 7.03 3.17
N ILE A 88 -5.30 5.94 3.02
CA ILE A 88 -6.42 5.64 3.92
C ILE A 88 -5.94 5.43 5.36
N VAL A 89 -4.86 4.65 5.55
CA VAL A 89 -4.31 4.42 6.90
C VAL A 89 -3.82 5.74 7.51
N ALA A 90 -3.09 6.56 6.76
CA ALA A 90 -2.58 7.85 7.21
C ALA A 90 -3.71 8.82 7.58
N ALA A 91 -4.75 8.95 6.76
CA ALA A 91 -5.88 9.84 7.06
C ALA A 91 -6.68 9.43 8.29
N ASN A 92 -6.81 8.11 8.53
CA ASN A 92 -7.41 7.61 9.76
C ASN A 92 -6.51 7.88 10.97
N PHE A 93 -5.18 7.77 10.81
CA PHE A 93 -4.23 8.05 11.87
C PHE A 93 -4.20 9.53 12.27
N THR A 94 -4.28 10.45 11.31
CA THR A 94 -4.30 11.90 11.56
C THR A 94 -5.68 12.43 11.99
N GLY A 95 -6.69 11.57 12.14
CA GLY A 95 -8.01 11.96 12.63
C GLY A 95 -8.85 12.80 11.66
N VAL A 96 -8.66 12.64 10.35
CA VAL A 96 -9.48 13.35 9.34
C VAL A 96 -10.97 13.01 9.55
N PRO A 97 -11.90 13.96 9.38
CA PRO A 97 -13.34 13.69 9.51
C PRO A 97 -13.80 12.48 8.69
N THR A 98 -14.41 11.50 9.36
CA THR A 98 -14.89 10.24 8.79
C THR A 98 -15.70 10.40 7.49
N PRO A 99 -16.62 11.37 7.37
CA PRO A 99 -17.39 11.56 6.13
C PRO A 99 -16.51 11.87 4.92
N GLN A 100 -15.43 12.64 5.11
CA GLN A 100 -14.52 13.02 4.03
C GLN A 100 -13.74 11.80 3.53
N ILE A 101 -13.14 11.03 4.45
CA ILE A 101 -12.37 9.82 4.10
C ILE A 101 -13.27 8.80 3.40
N ASN A 102 -14.51 8.64 3.87
CA ASN A 102 -15.48 7.72 3.26
C ASN A 102 -15.87 8.13 1.84
N ILE A 103 -16.16 9.42 1.61
CA ILE A 103 -16.50 9.93 0.27
C ILE A 103 -15.30 9.77 -0.67
N LEU A 104 -14.09 10.11 -0.24
CA LEU A 104 -12.88 9.97 -1.04
C LEU A 104 -12.59 8.51 -1.36
N GLY A 105 -12.72 7.61 -0.36
CA GLY A 105 -12.50 6.18 -0.55
C GLY A 105 -13.53 5.54 -1.48
N LEU A 106 -14.82 5.87 -1.33
CA LEU A 106 -15.87 5.44 -2.25
C LEU A 106 -15.65 6.01 -3.66
N GLY A 107 -15.30 7.28 -3.76
CA GLY A 107 -14.96 7.94 -5.01
C GLY A 107 -13.82 7.25 -5.74
N TYR A 108 -12.78 6.83 -5.02
CA TYR A 108 -11.69 6.04 -5.58
C TYR A 108 -12.17 4.69 -6.14
N VAL A 109 -12.96 3.92 -5.37
CA VAL A 109 -13.48 2.62 -5.83
C VAL A 109 -14.39 2.77 -7.06
N VAL A 110 -15.32 3.71 -7.04
CA VAL A 110 -16.25 3.97 -8.15
C VAL A 110 -15.49 4.45 -9.38
N SER A 111 -14.54 5.37 -9.20
CA SER A 111 -13.72 5.87 -10.31
C SER A 111 -12.92 4.72 -10.96
N ARG A 112 -12.36 3.80 -10.16
CA ARG A 112 -11.66 2.61 -10.66
C ARG A 112 -12.57 1.66 -11.43
N LEU A 113 -13.81 1.48 -10.97
CA LEU A 113 -14.82 0.69 -11.68
C LEU A 113 -15.14 1.32 -13.04
N VAL A 114 -15.40 2.63 -13.08
CA VAL A 114 -15.69 3.38 -14.32
C VAL A 114 -14.51 3.32 -15.27
N TYR A 115 -13.28 3.51 -14.77
CA TYR A 115 -12.06 3.40 -15.57
C TYR A 115 -11.92 2.01 -16.21
N ASN A 116 -12.08 0.93 -15.42
CA ASN A 116 -11.98 -0.43 -15.95
C ASN A 116 -13.02 -0.70 -17.03
N ILE A 117 -14.27 -0.27 -16.84
CA ILE A 117 -15.34 -0.42 -17.84
C ILE A 117 -14.99 0.38 -19.11
N ALA A 118 -14.60 1.64 -18.98
CA ALA A 118 -14.25 2.47 -20.13
C ALA A 118 -13.04 1.92 -20.90
N TYR A 119 -12.00 1.49 -20.18
CA TYR A 119 -10.76 0.97 -20.77
C TYR A 119 -10.99 -0.35 -21.53
N LEU A 120 -11.84 -1.22 -21.00
CA LEU A 120 -12.16 -2.50 -21.63
C LEU A 120 -13.09 -2.35 -22.84
N TRP A 121 -14.19 -1.61 -22.69
CA TRP A 121 -15.33 -1.65 -23.63
C TRP A 121 -15.38 -0.47 -24.61
N LEU A 122 -14.88 0.71 -24.23
CA LEU A 122 -15.07 1.93 -25.02
C LEU A 122 -14.01 2.10 -26.13
N GLN A 123 -12.93 1.32 -26.05
CA GLN A 123 -11.72 1.53 -26.84
C GLN A 123 -11.76 0.88 -28.24
N ASP A 124 -12.83 0.15 -28.57
CA ASP A 124 -13.02 -0.46 -29.89
C ASP A 124 -13.48 0.55 -30.95
N ASN A 125 -13.95 1.74 -30.55
CA ASN A 125 -14.44 2.77 -31.46
C ASN A 125 -13.40 3.89 -31.71
N PRO A 126 -12.85 4.04 -32.94
CA PRO A 126 -11.83 5.05 -33.24
C PRO A 126 -12.33 6.51 -33.11
N ARG A 127 -13.65 6.75 -33.14
CA ARG A 127 -14.26 8.08 -32.93
C ARG A 127 -14.30 8.48 -31.45
N LEU A 128 -14.50 7.52 -30.55
CA LEU A 128 -14.47 7.72 -29.10
C LEU A 128 -13.04 7.78 -28.56
N SER A 129 -12.05 7.42 -29.39
CA SER A 129 -10.62 7.59 -29.09
C SER A 129 -10.22 9.05 -28.79
N ARG A 130 -11.03 10.06 -29.14
CA ARG A 130 -10.76 11.48 -28.80
C ARG A 130 -11.38 11.90 -27.47
N LEU A 131 -12.41 11.19 -27.02
CA LEU A 131 -13.02 11.28 -25.68
C LEU A 131 -12.32 10.34 -24.69
N LYS A 132 -11.13 9.81 -25.05
CA LYS A 132 -10.27 9.07 -24.14
C LYS A 132 -10.09 9.92 -22.89
N ILE A 133 -10.77 9.55 -21.82
CA ILE A 133 -10.23 9.69 -20.48
C ILE A 133 -8.89 8.98 -20.59
N THR A 134 -7.83 9.73 -20.83
CA THR A 134 -6.52 9.10 -20.96
C THR A 134 -6.22 8.47 -19.60
N SER A 135 -5.50 7.35 -19.59
CA SER A 135 -4.93 6.85 -18.34
C SER A 135 -4.17 7.95 -17.59
N ALA A 136 -3.61 8.93 -18.32
CA ALA A 136 -3.00 10.14 -17.75
C ALA A 136 -4.00 11.06 -17.02
N ASP A 137 -5.22 11.27 -17.53
CA ASP A 137 -6.24 12.09 -16.84
C ASP A 137 -6.76 11.40 -15.57
N PHE A 138 -6.86 10.07 -15.59
CA PHE A 138 -7.24 9.30 -14.43
C PHE A 138 -6.12 9.19 -13.39
N ILE A 139 -4.85 9.05 -13.82
CA ILE A 139 -3.67 9.12 -12.95
C ILE A 139 -3.55 10.52 -12.32
N ARG A 140 -3.79 11.59 -13.09
CA ARG A 140 -3.91 12.96 -12.55
C ARG A 140 -5.03 13.04 -11.52
N GLY A 141 -6.19 12.42 -11.79
CA GLY A 141 -7.32 12.33 -10.85
C GLY A 141 -7.04 11.55 -9.57
N SER A 142 -6.38 10.39 -9.63
CA SER A 142 -6.02 9.59 -8.45
C SER A 142 -4.94 10.24 -7.61
N SER A 143 -3.96 10.90 -8.24
CA SER A 143 -2.95 11.68 -7.53
C SER A 143 -3.54 12.97 -6.94
N LEU A 144 -4.58 13.54 -7.55
CA LEU A 144 -5.33 14.67 -6.98
C LEU A 144 -6.11 14.28 -5.73
N ILE A 145 -6.54 13.02 -5.56
CA ILE A 145 -7.18 12.57 -4.31
C ILE A 145 -6.15 12.55 -3.17
N VAL A 146 -4.94 12.04 -3.44
CA VAL A 146 -3.83 12.08 -2.45
C VAL A 146 -3.43 13.53 -2.16
N LEU A 147 -3.33 14.37 -3.19
CA LEU A 147 -3.00 15.79 -3.05
C LEU A 147 -4.09 16.55 -2.29
N ALA A 148 -5.36 16.28 -2.58
CA ALA A 148 -6.50 16.86 -1.86
C ALA A 148 -6.52 16.41 -0.40
N LEU A 149 -6.19 15.15 -0.12
CA LEU A 149 -6.07 14.63 1.24
C LEU A 149 -4.97 15.37 2.03
N SER A 150 -3.83 15.66 1.39
CA SER A 150 -2.77 16.49 1.97
C SER A 150 -3.13 17.99 2.06
N LEU A 151 -3.98 18.51 1.17
CA LEU A 151 -4.45 19.90 1.21
C LEU A 151 -5.60 20.13 2.20
N THR A 152 -6.32 19.07 2.58
CA THR A 152 -7.34 19.11 3.64
C THR A 152 -6.77 18.92 5.04
N MET A 153 -5.45 18.75 5.17
CA MET A 153 -4.80 18.87 6.47
C MET A 153 -5.00 20.33 6.92
N PRO A 154 -5.67 20.59 8.04
CA PRO A 154 -5.72 21.94 8.57
C PRO A 154 -4.28 22.38 8.85
N ASP A 155 -3.84 23.46 8.21
CA ASP A 155 -2.70 24.27 8.62
C ASP A 155 -3.02 24.81 10.03
N ASN A 156 -2.90 23.99 11.06
CA ASN A 156 -2.75 24.52 12.41
C ASN A 156 -1.25 24.75 12.59
N PRO A 157 -0.78 26.01 12.69
CA PRO A 157 0.57 26.28 13.12
C PRO A 157 0.60 26.07 14.63
N GLU A 158 0.47 24.81 15.07
CA GLU A 158 1.01 24.46 16.36
C GLU A 158 2.52 24.58 16.20
N ALA A 159 3.07 25.60 16.86
CA ALA A 159 4.50 25.78 17.01
C ALA A 159 5.12 24.42 17.31
N CYS A 160 6.23 24.10 16.64
CA CYS A 160 7.03 22.93 16.96
C CYS A 160 7.43 23.00 18.44
N ASP A 161 6.60 22.42 19.30
CA ASP A 161 6.96 22.13 20.67
C ASP A 161 7.99 21.01 20.56
N THR A 162 9.25 21.38 20.79
CA THR A 162 10.40 20.48 20.77
C THR A 162 10.38 19.44 21.90
N ASP A 163 9.22 19.24 22.56
CA ASP A 163 9.04 18.38 23.72
C ASP A 163 7.94 17.31 23.55
N SER A 164 7.46 17.08 22.33
CA SER A 164 6.61 15.91 22.02
C SER A 164 7.43 14.86 21.24
N PRO A 165 7.46 13.59 21.70
CA PRO A 165 8.45 12.62 21.25
C PRO A 165 8.29 12.31 19.77
N ALA A 166 9.42 12.39 19.06
CA ALA A 166 9.58 11.96 17.68
C ALA A 166 8.90 10.61 17.43
N VAL A 167 8.23 10.52 16.28
CA VAL A 167 7.91 9.30 15.52
C VAL A 167 7.68 8.11 16.42
N THR A 168 6.41 7.82 16.77
CA THR A 168 5.97 6.64 17.53
C THR A 168 7.10 5.63 17.67
N ALA A 169 7.91 5.83 18.74
CA ALA A 169 8.96 4.90 19.04
C ALA A 169 8.28 3.54 19.06
N ALA A 170 8.89 2.56 18.39
CA ALA A 170 8.48 1.17 18.51
C ALA A 170 8.06 0.93 19.97
N PRO A 171 6.92 0.26 20.21
CA PRO A 171 6.38 0.08 21.55
C PRO A 171 7.55 -0.17 22.49
N LYS A 172 7.67 0.66 23.54
CA LYS A 172 8.67 0.47 24.60
C LYS A 172 8.31 -0.86 25.29
N GLU A 173 8.57 -1.96 24.62
CA GLU A 173 8.74 -3.23 25.27
C GLU A 173 9.96 -3.04 26.16
N SER A 174 9.74 -3.30 27.44
CA SER A 174 10.81 -3.52 28.40
C SER A 174 11.67 -4.66 27.85
N PHE A 175 12.67 -4.32 27.05
CA PHE A 175 13.62 -5.28 26.51
C PHE A 175 14.45 -5.79 27.69
N ASP A 176 14.26 -7.07 28.03
CA ASP A 176 15.08 -7.77 29.01
C ASP A 176 16.44 -8.06 28.36
N CYS A 177 17.38 -7.15 28.57
CA CYS A 177 18.73 -7.23 28.02
C CYS A 177 19.55 -8.24 28.82
N ASP A 178 19.91 -9.36 28.21
CA ASP A 178 20.74 -10.37 28.87
C ASP A 178 22.21 -9.89 28.97
N TYR A 179 22.73 -9.30 27.89
CA TYR A 179 24.05 -8.67 27.89
C TYR A 179 24.14 -7.46 26.94
N SER A 180 25.02 -6.50 27.28
CA SER A 180 25.29 -5.32 26.46
C SER A 180 26.79 -5.05 26.31
N TYR A 181 27.19 -4.52 25.16
CA TYR A 181 28.56 -4.08 24.92
C TYR A 181 28.60 -2.87 23.96
N CYS A 182 29.67 -2.08 24.08
CA CYS A 182 29.95 -0.98 23.15
C CYS A 182 30.65 -1.51 21.92
N GLY A 183 30.03 -1.34 20.76
CA GLY A 183 30.65 -1.61 19.47
C GLY A 183 31.76 -0.61 19.15
N GLU A 184 32.51 -0.89 18.09
CA GLU A 184 33.63 -0.06 17.63
C GLU A 184 33.18 1.34 17.17
N ASP A 185 31.90 1.50 16.82
CA ASP A 185 31.27 2.74 16.36
C ASP A 185 30.66 3.60 17.50
N ASP A 186 31.03 3.37 18.77
CA ASP A 186 30.42 3.98 19.97
C ASP A 186 28.90 3.71 20.10
N ILE A 187 28.38 2.68 19.42
CA ILE A 187 26.99 2.23 19.51
C ILE A 187 26.87 1.16 20.60
N LEU A 188 25.96 1.37 21.55
CA LEU A 188 25.61 0.40 22.58
C LEU A 188 24.67 -0.66 22.00
N TRP A 189 25.20 -1.88 21.90
CA TRP A 189 24.45 -3.06 21.47
C TRP A 189 23.95 -3.82 22.69
N CYS A 190 22.68 -4.21 22.68
CA CYS A 190 22.10 -5.16 23.63
C CYS A 190 21.63 -6.41 22.89
N PHE A 191 21.86 -7.58 23.49
CA PHE A 191 21.34 -8.84 23.01
C PHE A 191 20.12 -9.26 23.80
N GLN A 192 19.11 -9.67 23.06
CA GLN A 192 17.85 -10.13 23.61
C GLN A 192 17.42 -11.42 22.93
N PHE A 193 16.90 -12.33 23.74
CA PHE A 193 16.25 -13.53 23.28
C PHE A 193 14.89 -13.19 22.67
N ILE A 194 14.70 -13.54 21.40
CA ILE A 194 13.41 -13.41 20.73
C ILE A 194 12.89 -14.82 20.42
N PRO A 195 11.63 -15.13 20.76
CA PRO A 195 11.06 -16.47 20.55
C PRO A 195 11.02 -16.92 19.09
N PHE A 196 11.20 -16.02 18.13
CA PHE A 196 11.18 -16.31 16.70
C PHE A 196 12.17 -15.40 15.95
N THR A 197 13.37 -15.88 15.67
CA THR A 197 14.40 -15.12 14.94
C THR A 197 14.47 -15.48 13.46
N THR A 198 14.19 -16.73 13.13
CA THR A 198 14.34 -17.29 11.78
C THR A 198 13.32 -18.40 11.56
N ILE A 199 12.86 -18.55 10.32
CA ILE A 199 11.93 -19.62 9.93
C ILE A 199 12.67 -20.60 9.04
N ASP A 200 12.88 -21.82 9.53
CA ASP A 200 13.38 -22.93 8.74
C ASP A 200 12.18 -23.68 8.11
N PRO A 201 12.17 -23.94 6.78
CA PRO A 201 11.08 -24.65 6.12
C PRO A 201 10.78 -26.06 6.67
N THR A 202 11.73 -26.68 7.36
CA THR A 202 11.61 -28.04 7.92
C THR A 202 11.35 -28.06 9.43
N LEU A 203 11.83 -27.05 10.17
CA LEU A 203 11.79 -27.03 11.63
C LEU A 203 10.88 -25.93 12.21
N GLY A 204 10.36 -25.02 11.36
CA GLY A 204 9.48 -23.94 11.78
C GLY A 204 10.23 -22.75 12.38
N PRO A 205 9.56 -21.91 13.21
CA PRO A 205 10.18 -20.77 13.85
C PRO A 205 11.18 -21.25 14.91
N LEU A 206 12.45 -20.91 14.71
CA LEU A 206 13.52 -21.22 15.66
C LEU A 206 13.74 -20.02 16.59
N PRO A 207 13.84 -20.26 17.91
CA PRO A 207 14.21 -19.22 18.86
C PRO A 207 15.69 -18.88 18.71
N GLY A 208 16.05 -17.64 19.01
CA GLY A 208 17.43 -17.19 18.93
C GLY A 208 17.66 -15.83 19.59
N GLU A 209 18.93 -15.51 19.77
CA GLU A 209 19.34 -14.19 20.25
C GLU A 209 19.54 -13.24 19.08
N THR A 210 19.10 -11.99 19.25
CA THR A 210 19.34 -10.91 18.29
C THR A 210 19.90 -9.70 19.00
N ARG A 211 20.67 -8.87 18.26
CA ARG A 211 21.19 -7.61 18.77
C ARG A 211 20.36 -6.43 18.31
N VAL A 212 20.09 -5.51 19.22
CA VAL A 212 19.42 -4.22 18.95
C VAL A 212 20.29 -3.06 19.42
N SER A 213 20.26 -1.96 18.68
CA SER A 213 20.98 -0.74 19.05
C SER A 213 20.14 0.06 20.05
N ILE A 214 20.63 0.24 21.28
CA ILE A 214 19.91 0.94 22.35
C ILE A 214 20.31 2.42 22.43
N GLY A 215 21.41 2.81 21.79
CA GLY A 215 21.84 4.20 21.71
C GLY A 215 23.36 4.32 21.59
N MET A 216 23.88 5.48 21.94
CA MET A 216 25.33 5.74 21.99
C MET A 216 25.88 5.34 23.36
N CYS A 217 27.11 4.82 23.39
CA CYS A 217 27.84 4.61 24.63
C CYS A 217 28.16 5.95 25.29
N GLY A 218 27.91 6.05 26.61
CA GLY A 218 28.18 7.26 27.37
C GLY A 218 29.66 7.65 27.28
N LEU A 219 29.92 8.95 27.02
CA LEU A 219 31.26 9.53 27.07
C LEU A 219 31.96 9.08 28.36
N LYS A 220 33.17 8.55 28.24
CA LYS A 220 34.08 8.35 29.38
C LYS A 220 34.29 9.71 30.06
N THR A 221 33.59 9.98 31.14
CA THR A 221 33.98 11.02 32.07
C THR A 221 35.25 10.54 32.76
N THR A 222 36.37 11.12 32.34
CA THR A 222 37.62 11.09 33.11
C THR A 222 37.29 11.65 34.49
N GLN A 223 37.18 10.77 35.49
CA GLN A 223 37.06 11.20 36.89
C GLN A 223 38.31 11.98 37.25
N SER A 224 38.19 13.31 37.32
CA SER A 224 39.03 14.13 38.18
C SER A 224 38.61 13.83 39.63
N ASN A 225 39.51 13.20 40.38
CA ASN A 225 39.37 12.95 41.81
C ASN A 225 39.00 14.24 42.57
N PRO A 226 38.02 14.21 43.50
CA PRO A 226 38.04 15.11 44.63
C PRO A 226 39.03 14.61 45.68
N VAL A 227 39.73 15.58 46.27
CA VAL A 227 40.77 15.48 47.31
C VAL A 227 40.21 14.89 48.60
N ASP A 228 40.94 13.92 49.18
CA ASP A 228 41.49 13.94 50.55
C ASP A 228 42.63 12.92 50.69
#